data_AF-A0A9X2T484-F1
#
_entry.id   AF-A0A9X2T484-F1
#
_cell.length_a   1.000
_cell.length_b   1.000
_cell.length_c   1.000
_cell.angle_alpha   90.00
_cell.angle_beta   90.00
_cell.angle_gamma   90.00
#
_symmetry.space_group_name_H-M   'P 1'
#
loop_
_entity.id
_entity.type
_entity.pdbx_description
1 polymer ?
#
loop_
_entity_poly.entity_id
_entity_poly.type
_entity_poly.pdbx_seq_one_letter_code
_entity_poly.pdbx_strand_id
1 'polypeptide(L)' 'MCPTRFCAPIARVLLLSGATLTIAGCATTTPSAATRGACGAFRAISWASADTDATIRQVKAHNAVGRELCGWRGEAPT' A
#
# COMPACT_ATOMS: atom_id res chain seq x y z
N MET A 1 21.29 32.82 24.01
CA MET A 1 19.95 32.92 24.64
C MET A 1 19.02 33.62 23.66
N CYS A 2 18.15 32.89 22.95
CA CYS A 2 17.20 33.50 22.04
C CYS A 2 16.00 34.03 22.86
N PRO A 3 15.62 35.32 22.75
CA PRO A 3 14.54 35.88 23.56
C PRO A 3 13.22 35.19 23.25
N THR A 4 12.58 34.69 24.30
CA THR A 4 11.35 33.86 24.33
C THR A 4 10.13 34.47 23.61
N ARG A 5 10.19 35.73 23.18
CA ARG A 5 9.10 36.44 22.49
C ARG A 5 9.11 36.28 20.95
N PHE A 6 10.21 35.82 20.35
CA PHE A 6 10.34 35.66 18.89
C PHE A 6 10.35 34.20 18.39
N CYS A 7 10.55 33.20 19.26
CA CYS A 7 10.49 31.78 18.87
C CYS A 7 9.05 31.24 18.71
N ALA A 8 8.07 31.81 19.42
CA ALA A 8 6.69 31.33 19.43
C ALA A 8 5.94 31.41 18.07
N PRO A 9 6.03 32.49 17.26
CA PRO A 9 5.34 32.54 15.97
C PRO A 9 5.95 31.59 14.93
N ILE A 10 7.28 31.39 14.97
CA ILE A 10 8.00 30.52 14.02
C ILE A 10 7.61 29.05 14.25
N ALA A 11 7.53 28.60 15.51
CA ALA A 11 7.09 27.25 15.83
C ALA A 11 5.64 26.98 15.37
N ARG A 12 4.75 27.98 15.50
CA ARG A 12 3.35 27.89 15.04
C ARG A 12 3.22 27.81 13.52
N VAL A 13 4.00 28.60 12.79
CA VAL A 13 4.04 28.57 11.32
C VAL A 13 4.56 27.21 10.84
N LEU A 14 5.64 26.70 11.44
CA LEU A 14 6.18 25.36 11.08
C LEU A 14 5.19 24.22 11.37
N LEU A 15 4.46 24.28 12.48
CA LEU A 15 3.41 23.31 12.80
C LEU A 15 2.24 23.37 11.79
N LEU A 16 1.80 24.56 11.39
CA LEU A 16 0.74 24.72 10.37
C LEU A 16 1.22 24.26 8.98
N SER A 17 2.46 24.55 8.60
CA SER A 17 3.04 24.10 7.33
C SER A 17 3.25 22.58 7.30
N GLY A 18 3.61 21.96 8.42
CA GLY A 18 3.71 20.50 8.52
C GLY A 18 2.35 19.80 8.36
N ALA A 19 1.29 20.37 8.95
CA ALA A 19 -0.06 19.81 8.87
C ALA A 19 -0.65 19.84 7.45
N THR A 20 -0.32 20.82 6.62
CA THR A 20 -0.81 20.87 5.23
C THR A 20 -0.15 19.81 4.34
N LEU A 21 1.13 19.52 4.56
CA LEU A 21 1.88 18.49 3.81
C LEU A 21 1.35 17.07 4.10
N THR A 22 1.01 16.77 5.36
CA THR A 22 0.50 15.43 5.72
C THR A 22 -0.91 15.19 5.19
N ILE A 23 -1.80 16.19 5.22
CA ILE A 23 -3.15 16.09 4.67
C ILE A 23 -3.12 15.91 3.14
N ALA A 24 -2.21 16.59 2.44
CA ALA A 24 -2.05 16.43 0.99
C ALA A 24 -1.62 15.00 0.59
N GLY A 25 -0.76 14.35 1.39
CA GLY A 25 -0.35 12.96 1.17
C GLY A 25 -1.46 11.93 1.41
N CYS A 26 -2.40 12.21 2.33
CA CYS A 26 -3.58 11.37 2.50
C CYS A 26 -4.52 11.44 1.29
N ALA A 27 -4.67 12.60 0.66
CA ALA A 27 -5.53 12.78 -0.51
C ALA A 27 -5.07 11.95 -1.73
N THR A 28 -3.77 11.67 -1.86
CA THR A 28 -3.22 10.84 -2.94
C THR A 28 -3.23 9.34 -2.61
N THR A 29 -3.38 8.95 -1.34
CA THR A 29 -3.54 7.56 -0.90
C THR A 29 -4.99 7.12 -1.06
N THR A 30 -5.43 6.94 -2.30
CA THR A 30 -6.75 6.34 -2.58
C THR A 30 -6.62 4.81 -2.69
N PRO A 31 -7.62 4.03 -2.24
CA PRO A 31 -7.63 2.58 -2.44
C PRO A 31 -7.42 2.20 -3.91
N SER A 32 -7.98 3.01 -4.82
CA SER A 32 -7.82 2.80 -6.27
C SER A 32 -6.38 2.88 -6.75
N ALA A 33 -5.56 3.78 -6.18
CA ALA A 33 -4.15 3.94 -6.54
C ALA A 33 -3.32 2.76 -6.01
N ALA A 34 -3.59 2.32 -4.78
CA ALA A 34 -2.97 1.13 -4.21
C ALA A 34 -3.30 -0.13 -5.02
N THR A 35 -4.57 -0.33 -5.40
CA THR A 35 -5.00 -1.47 -6.23
C THR A 35 -4.32 -1.44 -7.60
N ARG A 36 -4.30 -0.30 -8.31
CA ARG A 36 -3.62 -0.19 -9.61
C ARG A 36 -2.13 -0.51 -9.50
N GLY A 37 -1.45 -0.02 -8.46
CA GLY A 37 -0.05 -0.32 -8.21
C GLY A 37 0.19 -1.81 -7.95
N ALA A 38 -0.61 -2.42 -7.08
CA ALA A 38 -0.53 -3.84 -6.78
C ALA A 38 -0.80 -4.72 -8.01
N CYS A 39 -1.85 -4.43 -8.79
CA CYS A 39 -2.18 -5.18 -9.99
C CYS A 39 -1.11 -5.07 -11.09
N GLY A 40 -0.32 -3.99 -11.12
CA GLY A 40 0.81 -3.84 -12.04
C GLY A 40 2.10 -4.51 -11.54
N ALA A 41 2.29 -4.62 -10.23
CA ALA A 41 3.48 -5.22 -9.63
C ALA A 41 3.40 -6.74 -9.50
N PHE A 42 2.20 -7.28 -9.31
CA PHE A 42 1.96 -8.70 -9.07
C PHE A 42 1.22 -9.37 -10.22
N ARG A 43 1.27 -10.71 -10.23
CA ARG A 43 0.51 -11.55 -11.16
C ARG A 43 0.09 -12.86 -10.47
N ALA A 44 -0.75 -13.60 -11.16
CA ALA A 44 -1.05 -15.01 -10.91
C ALA A 44 0.22 -15.85 -10.72
N ILE A 45 0.25 -16.71 -9.71
CA ILE A 45 1.37 -17.61 -9.39
C ILE A 45 0.89 -19.06 -9.22
N SER A 46 1.67 -20.00 -9.76
CA SER A 46 1.42 -21.43 -9.62
C SER A 46 1.94 -21.99 -8.30
N TRP A 47 1.51 -23.20 -7.96
CA TRP A 47 2.02 -23.99 -6.84
C TRP A 47 2.37 -25.41 -7.34
N ALA A 48 3.37 -26.01 -6.73
CA ALA A 48 3.84 -27.36 -7.04
C ALA A 48 3.32 -28.38 -6.03
N SER A 49 3.32 -29.66 -6.41
CA SER A 49 2.97 -30.75 -5.49
C SER A 49 3.92 -30.90 -4.30
N ALA A 50 5.16 -30.40 -4.42
CA ALA A 50 6.15 -30.38 -3.36
C ALA A 50 5.94 -29.22 -2.35
N ASP A 51 5.07 -28.27 -2.65
CA ASP A 51 4.78 -27.16 -1.74
C ASP A 51 4.01 -27.64 -0.51
N THR A 52 4.26 -26.97 0.62
CA THR A 52 3.48 -27.25 1.84
C THR A 52 2.03 -26.81 1.66
N ASP A 53 1.12 -27.43 2.40
CA ASP A 53 -0.29 -27.00 2.45
C ASP A 53 -0.43 -25.51 2.83
N ALA A 54 0.47 -25.00 3.68
CA ALA A 54 0.48 -23.59 4.06
C ALA A 54 0.79 -22.68 2.86
N THR A 55 1.82 -23.03 2.08
CA THR A 55 2.18 -22.32 0.84
C THR A 55 1.05 -22.37 -0.16
N ILE A 56 0.48 -23.55 -0.42
CA ILE A 56 -0.61 -23.74 -1.38
C ILE A 56 -1.84 -22.89 -0.98
N ARG A 57 -2.17 -22.83 0.31
CA ARG A 57 -3.26 -21.96 0.81
C ARG A 57 -2.97 -20.48 0.55
N GLN A 58 -1.75 -20.02 0.80
CA GLN A 58 -1.37 -18.62 0.56
C GLN A 58 -1.43 -18.26 -0.93
N VAL A 59 -0.91 -19.13 -1.79
CA VAL A 59 -0.99 -18.98 -3.25
C VAL A 59 -2.45 -18.86 -3.69
N LYS A 60 -3.31 -19.79 -3.26
CA LYS A 60 -4.74 -19.74 -3.59
C LYS A 60 -5.42 -18.45 -3.12
N ALA A 61 -5.08 -17.96 -1.93
CA ALA A 61 -5.63 -16.72 -1.40
C ALA A 61 -5.15 -15.48 -2.18
N HIS A 62 -3.85 -15.38 -2.45
CA HIS A 62 -3.25 -14.31 -3.28
C HIS A 62 -3.94 -14.24 -4.64
N ASN A 63 -4.09 -15.38 -5.30
CA ASN A 63 -4.72 -15.47 -6.60
C ASN A 63 -6.21 -15.16 -6.57
N ALA A 64 -6.92 -15.53 -5.49
CA ALA A 64 -8.32 -15.17 -5.33
C ALA A 64 -8.52 -13.66 -5.28
N VAL A 65 -7.71 -12.95 -4.49
CA VAL A 65 -7.73 -11.48 -4.43
C VAL A 65 -7.39 -10.88 -5.79
N GLY A 66 -6.38 -11.41 -6.48
CA GLY A 66 -6.00 -10.95 -7.82
C GLY A 66 -7.09 -11.17 -8.88
N ARG A 67 -7.88 -12.25 -8.80
CA ARG A 67 -9.04 -12.43 -9.69
C ARG A 67 -10.13 -11.39 -9.43
N GLU A 68 -10.41 -11.11 -8.16
CA GLU A 68 -11.45 -10.14 -7.76
C GLU A 68 -11.05 -8.69 -8.10
N LEU A 69 -9.81 -8.30 -7.78
CA LEU A 69 -9.36 -6.91 -7.89
C LEU A 69 -8.65 -6.58 -9.20
N CYS A 70 -7.96 -7.55 -9.81
CA CYS A 70 -7.07 -7.34 -10.94
C CYS A 70 -7.48 -8.08 -12.22
N GLY A 71 -8.52 -8.93 -12.19
CA GLY A 71 -9.02 -9.66 -13.35
C GLY A 71 -8.07 -10.75 -13.88
N TRP A 72 -7.17 -11.27 -13.04
CA TRP A 72 -6.26 -12.35 -13.43
C TRP A 72 -7.01 -13.60 -13.89
N ARG A 73 -6.43 -14.38 -14.81
CA ARG A 73 -7.02 -15.61 -15.34
C ARG A 73 -6.08 -16.80 -15.13
N GLY A 74 -6.59 -17.81 -14.43
CA GLY A 74 -5.99 -19.14 -14.32
C GLY A 74 -4.95 -19.32 -13.21
N GLU A 75 -5.11 -20.43 -12.47
CA GLU A 75 -4.03 -21.20 -11.86
C GLU A 75 -4.39 -22.68 -11.97
N ALA A 76 -3.46 -23.51 -12.44
CA ALA A 76 -3.50 -24.94 -12.27
C ALA A 76 -2.20 -25.38 -11.57
N PRO A 77 -2.22 -26.47 -10.78
CA PRO A 77 -0.98 -27.09 -10.33
C PRO A 77 -0.05 -27.35 -11.52
N THR A 78 1.22 -27.01 -11.36
CA THR A 78 2.29 -27.36 -12.32
C THR A 78 2.89 -28.70 -11.99
#